data_AF-A0AA93BCP9-F1
#
_entry.id   AF-A0AA93BCP9-F1
#
_cell.length_a   1.000
_cell.length_b   1.000
_cell.length_c   1.000
_cell.angle_alpha   90.00
_cell.angle_beta   90.00
_cell.angle_gamma   90.00
#
_symmetry.space_group_name_H-M   'P 1'
#
loop_
_entity.id
_entity.type
_entity.pdbx_description
1 polymer ?
#
loop_
_entity_poly.entity_id
_entity_poly.type
_entity_poly.pdbx_seq_one_letter_code
_entity_poly.pdbx_strand_id
1 'polypeptide(L)'
;MDYEEEYSKYLMQEVSFEPRDNDDFMALLRLLERWHKKSIPQILEKKRPDAAYAIAMALCKHIPLLINRDDIQELVGEYKRRIGKLVFDSYQALVEAVKIWNHEEKRQEVCRYIQETAGQYPNHRGMKKKLMDLMPETPFEGEPMAVTREPNDMKKALL
;
A
#
# COMPACT_ATOMS: atom_id res chain seq x y z
N MET A 1 -11.46 1.07 -18.90
CA MET A 1 -10.60 2.00 -18.14
C MET A 1 -10.03 1.20 -17.00
N ASP A 2 -8.71 1.03 -16.94
CA ASP A 2 -8.05 0.37 -15.81
C ASP A 2 -7.96 1.37 -14.66
N TYR A 3 -8.94 1.32 -13.78
CA TYR A 3 -9.04 2.24 -12.65
C TYR A 3 -7.92 1.98 -11.64
N GLU A 4 -7.40 0.76 -11.52
CA GLU A 4 -6.29 0.48 -10.61
C GLU A 4 -5.02 1.19 -11.07
N GLU A 5 -4.75 1.14 -12.37
CA GLU A 5 -3.65 1.88 -12.99
C GLU A 5 -3.85 3.39 -12.82
N GLU A 6 -5.07 3.91 -12.99
CA GLU A 6 -5.37 5.33 -12.81
C GLU A 6 -5.19 5.79 -11.36
N TYR A 7 -5.68 5.01 -10.38
CA TYR A 7 -5.48 5.31 -8.96
C TYR A 7 -4.01 5.26 -8.56
N SER A 8 -3.24 4.31 -9.11
CA SER A 8 -1.80 4.22 -8.85
C SER A 8 -1.02 5.42 -9.40
N LYS A 9 -1.48 6.04 -10.50
CA LYS A 9 -0.84 7.24 -11.08
C LYS A 9 -0.85 8.42 -10.11
N TYR A 10 -1.87 8.55 -9.27
CA TYR A 10 -1.91 9.62 -8.26
C TYR A 10 -0.80 9.47 -7.21
N LEU A 11 -0.56 8.24 -6.74
CA LEU A 11 0.57 7.99 -5.84
C LEU A 11 1.89 8.41 -6.51
N MET A 12 2.07 8.04 -7.78
CA MET A 12 3.29 8.33 -8.54
C MET A 12 3.45 9.82 -8.93
N GLN A 13 2.37 10.60 -8.94
CA GLN A 13 2.42 12.06 -9.11
C GLN A 13 2.86 12.77 -7.82
N GLU A 14 2.42 12.27 -6.67
CA GLU A 14 2.65 12.90 -5.37
C GLU A 14 3.96 12.43 -4.70
N VAL A 15 4.47 11.26 -5.08
CA VAL A 15 5.61 10.63 -4.42
C VAL A 15 6.78 10.45 -5.40
N SER A 16 7.88 11.13 -5.10
CA SER A 16 9.19 10.83 -5.70
C SER A 16 9.94 9.80 -4.85
N PHE A 17 10.33 8.68 -5.45
CA PHE A 17 11.11 7.61 -4.80
C PHE A 17 12.63 7.81 -4.96
N GLU A 18 13.07 9.05 -5.11
CA GLU A 18 14.46 9.44 -5.34
C GLU A 18 14.97 10.44 -4.27
N PRO A 19 15.15 9.99 -3.02
CA PRO A 19 15.72 10.82 -1.97
C PRO A 19 17.19 11.14 -2.28
N ARG A 20 17.60 12.41 -2.14
CA ARG A 20 18.99 12.84 -2.42
C ARG A 20 19.85 12.87 -1.16
N ASP A 21 19.22 13.04 0.00
CA ASP A 21 19.85 13.10 1.30
C ASP A 21 18.93 12.53 2.40
N ASN A 22 19.38 12.64 3.66
CA ASN A 22 18.62 12.15 4.82
C ASN A 22 17.30 12.91 5.01
N ASP A 23 17.27 14.22 4.77
CA ASP A 23 16.08 15.04 4.94
C ASP A 23 15.00 14.68 3.91
N ASP A 24 15.40 14.49 2.65
CA ASP A 24 14.55 13.98 1.58
C ASP A 24 14.00 12.58 1.92
N PHE A 25 14.86 11.68 2.41
CA PHE A 25 14.43 10.34 2.80
C PHE A 25 13.44 10.37 3.97
N MET A 26 13.69 11.23 4.96
CA MET A 26 12.79 11.42 6.10
C MET A 26 11.45 12.03 5.69
N ALA A 27 11.46 12.99 4.77
CA ALA A 27 10.25 13.57 4.19
C ALA A 27 9.45 12.50 3.43
N LEU A 28 10.12 11.68 2.62
CA LEU A 28 9.51 10.55 1.91
C LEU A 28 8.87 9.55 2.87
N LEU A 29 9.57 9.12 3.93
CA LEU A 29 9.01 8.21 4.94
C LEU A 29 7.77 8.81 5.61
N ARG A 30 7.78 10.11 5.96
CA ARG A 30 6.60 10.79 6.54
C ARG A 30 5.44 10.84 5.56
N LEU A 31 5.71 11.08 4.27
CA LEU A 31 4.68 11.11 3.23
C LEU A 31 4.04 9.73 3.04
N LEU A 32 4.84 8.67 2.94
CA LEU A 32 4.35 7.30 2.82
C LEU A 32 3.54 6.88 4.07
N GLU A 33 3.98 7.27 5.27
CA GLU A 33 3.19 7.04 6.48
C GLU A 33 1.86 7.80 6.50
N ARG A 34 1.81 9.01 5.92
CA ARG A 34 0.57 9.79 5.82
C ARG A 34 -0.45 9.12 4.91
N TRP A 35 -0.02 8.45 3.84
CA TRP A 35 -0.91 7.67 2.98
C TRP A 35 -1.66 6.60 3.79
N HIS A 36 -0.96 5.85 4.65
CA HIS A 36 -1.57 4.83 5.50
C HIS A 36 -2.47 5.43 6.60
N LYS A 37 -2.01 6.49 7.27
CA LYS A 37 -2.69 7.03 8.46
C LYS A 37 -3.85 7.96 8.16
N LYS A 38 -3.90 8.55 6.96
CA LYS A 38 -4.88 9.59 6.61
C LYS A 38 -5.54 9.33 5.26
N SER A 39 -4.77 9.26 4.18
CA SER A 39 -5.34 9.25 2.84
C SER A 39 -6.17 7.99 2.56
N ILE A 40 -5.62 6.79 2.80
CA ILE A 40 -6.34 5.53 2.59
C ILE A 40 -7.61 5.45 3.46
N PRO A 41 -7.57 5.73 4.78
CA PRO A 41 -8.77 5.79 5.61
C PRO A 41 -9.84 6.76 5.06
N GLN A 42 -9.45 7.96 4.63
CA GLN A 42 -10.40 8.94 4.07
C GLN A 42 -11.06 8.46 2.76
N ILE A 43 -10.31 7.73 1.92
CA ILE A 43 -10.84 7.12 0.70
C ILE A 43 -11.85 6.02 1.04
N LEU A 44 -11.56 5.21 2.06
CA LEU A 44 -12.48 4.17 2.55
C LEU A 44 -13.77 4.78 3.15
N GLU A 45 -13.65 5.87 3.91
CA GLU A 45 -14.80 6.63 4.44
C GLU A 45 -15.71 7.15 3.32
N LYS A 46 -15.11 7.57 2.20
CA LYS A 46 -15.82 8.00 0.98
C LYS A 46 -16.40 6.85 0.16
N LYS A 47 -16.40 5.62 0.69
CA LYS A 47 -16.92 4.41 0.02
C LYS A 47 -16.22 4.12 -1.32
N ARG A 48 -14.90 4.35 -1.37
CA ARG A 48 -14.05 4.08 -2.53
C ARG A 48 -12.99 3.00 -2.25
N PRO A 49 -13.41 1.78 -1.84
CA PRO A 49 -12.46 0.74 -1.50
C PRO A 49 -11.62 0.25 -2.70
N ASP A 50 -12.10 0.44 -3.93
CA ASP A 50 -11.33 0.19 -5.17
C ASP A 50 -10.09 1.11 -5.28
N ALA A 51 -10.27 2.40 -4.99
CA ALA A 51 -9.18 3.37 -4.98
C ALA A 51 -8.20 3.12 -3.83
N ALA A 52 -8.72 2.80 -2.64
CA ALA A 52 -7.91 2.45 -1.48
C ALA A 52 -7.07 1.19 -1.76
N TYR A 53 -7.67 0.17 -2.37
CA TYR A 53 -7.00 -1.05 -2.80
C TYR A 53 -5.85 -0.74 -3.77
N ALA A 54 -6.12 0.02 -4.83
CA ALA A 54 -5.14 0.32 -5.86
C ALA A 54 -3.94 1.11 -5.31
N ILE A 55 -4.18 2.10 -4.44
CA ILE A 55 -3.13 2.88 -3.79
C ILE A 55 -2.32 2.01 -2.82
N ALA A 56 -2.98 1.18 -2.00
CA ALA A 56 -2.29 0.28 -1.08
C ALA A 56 -1.45 -0.76 -1.83
N MET A 57 -1.95 -1.30 -2.94
CA MET A 57 -1.23 -2.22 -3.81
C MET A 57 0.00 -1.54 -4.43
N ALA A 58 -0.14 -0.29 -4.90
CA ALA A 58 0.99 0.48 -5.43
C ALA A 58 2.05 0.73 -4.35
N LEU A 59 1.66 1.11 -3.13
CA LEU A 59 2.60 1.24 -2.00
C LEU A 59 3.36 -0.08 -1.74
N CYS A 60 2.65 -1.21 -1.70
CA CYS A 60 3.28 -2.52 -1.52
C CYS A 60 4.28 -2.86 -2.62
N LYS A 61 4.01 -2.48 -3.87
CA LYS A 61 4.90 -2.71 -5.02
C LYS A 61 6.11 -1.77 -5.03
N HIS A 62 5.95 -0.50 -4.65
CA HIS A 62 7.01 0.50 -4.78
C HIS A 62 7.95 0.59 -3.57
N ILE A 63 7.48 0.31 -2.35
CA ILE A 63 8.34 0.34 -1.16
C ILE A 63 9.53 -0.63 -1.28
N PRO A 64 9.37 -1.89 -1.74
CA PRO A 64 10.50 -2.80 -2.00
C PRO A 64 11.53 -2.21 -2.96
N LEU A 65 11.06 -1.55 -4.03
CA LEU A 65 11.95 -0.94 -5.02
C LEU A 65 12.80 0.17 -4.40
N LEU A 66 12.21 0.99 -3.51
CA LEU A 66 12.95 1.99 -2.76
C LEU A 66 13.97 1.36 -1.81
N ILE A 67 13.54 0.45 -0.94
CA ILE A 67 14.38 -0.04 0.17
C ILE A 67 15.48 -1.01 -0.28
N ASN A 68 15.39 -1.55 -1.50
CA ASN A 68 16.40 -2.42 -2.11
C ASN A 68 17.41 -1.66 -2.97
N ARG A 69 17.34 -0.33 -3.04
CA ARG A 69 18.31 0.49 -3.74
C ARG A 69 19.66 0.51 -3.02
N ASP A 70 20.72 0.15 -3.74
CA ASP A 70 22.07 0.06 -3.18
C ASP A 70 22.60 1.40 -2.68
N ASP A 71 22.27 2.49 -3.38
CA ASP A 71 22.78 3.84 -3.10
C ASP A 71 22.23 4.47 -1.81
N ILE A 72 21.19 3.88 -1.21
CA ILE A 72 20.57 4.39 0.03
C ILE A 72 20.59 3.37 1.18
N GLN A 73 21.38 2.29 1.08
CA GLN A 73 21.37 1.22 2.10
C GLN A 73 21.78 1.70 3.50
N GLU A 74 22.65 2.71 3.60
CA GLU A 74 22.99 3.32 4.90
C GLU A 74 21.75 3.95 5.57
N LEU A 75 20.97 4.73 4.80
CA LEU A 75 19.70 5.32 5.27
C LEU A 75 18.66 4.25 5.59
N VAL A 76 18.56 3.20 4.76
CA VAL A 76 17.66 2.07 5.03
C VAL A 76 18.05 1.37 6.34
N GLY A 77 19.35 1.24 6.63
CA GLY A 77 19.88 0.71 7.87
C GLY A 77 19.51 1.58 9.08
N GLU A 78 19.72 2.90 8.97
CA GLU A 78 19.40 3.89 10.02
C GLU A 78 17.91 3.86 10.39
N TYR A 79 17.03 3.81 9.38
CA TYR A 79 15.58 3.85 9.55
C TYR A 79 14.90 2.47 9.53
N LYS A 80 15.66 1.39 9.68
CA LYS A 80 15.20 -0.01 9.57
C LYS A 80 13.92 -0.33 10.32
N ARG A 81 13.78 0.15 11.56
CA ARG A 81 12.58 -0.10 12.38
C ARG A 81 11.34 0.59 11.79
N ARG A 82 11.51 1.83 11.34
CA ARG A 82 10.46 2.66 10.75
C ARG A 82 10.01 2.09 9.41
N ILE A 83 10.97 1.68 8.57
CA ILE A 83 10.71 0.99 7.30
C ILE A 83 9.97 -0.34 7.53
N GLY A 84 10.39 -1.13 8.53
CA GLY A 84 9.69 -2.37 8.85
C GLY A 84 8.22 -2.12 9.23
N LYS A 85 7.94 -1.06 10.00
CA LYS A 85 6.56 -0.67 10.28
C LYS A 85 5.82 -0.21 9.02
N LEU A 86 6.47 0.61 8.19
CA LEU A 86 5.90 1.12 6.94
C LEU A 86 5.45 -0.03 6.02
N VAL A 87 6.33 -1.02 5.79
CA VAL A 87 6.01 -2.22 5.00
C VAL A 87 4.79 -2.93 5.57
N PHE A 88 4.78 -3.20 6.88
CA PHE A 88 3.65 -3.89 7.50
C PHE A 88 2.33 -3.10 7.35
N ASP A 89 2.37 -1.79 7.61
CA ASP A 89 1.20 -0.91 7.47
C ASP A 89 0.65 -0.91 6.03
N SER A 90 1.51 -0.98 5.00
CA SER A 90 1.08 -1.06 3.60
C SER A 90 0.30 -2.32 3.29
N TYR A 91 0.80 -3.48 3.73
CA TYR A 91 0.11 -4.76 3.54
C TYR A 91 -1.18 -4.82 4.34
N GLN A 92 -1.17 -4.27 5.56
CA GLN A 92 -2.38 -4.17 6.37
C GLN A 92 -3.45 -3.32 5.68
N ALA A 93 -3.08 -2.15 5.16
CA ALA A 93 -3.99 -1.29 4.40
C ALA A 93 -4.54 -1.99 3.15
N LEU A 94 -3.72 -2.76 2.44
CA LEU A 94 -4.15 -3.53 1.27
C LEU A 94 -5.20 -4.60 1.64
N VAL A 95 -4.94 -5.36 2.70
CA VAL A 95 -5.87 -6.38 3.21
C VAL A 95 -7.16 -5.75 3.72
N GLU A 96 -7.07 -4.63 4.41
CA GLU A 96 -8.24 -3.92 4.93
C GLU A 96 -9.11 -3.37 3.79
N ALA A 97 -8.50 -2.76 2.77
CA ALA A 97 -9.21 -2.24 1.61
C ALA A 97 -9.97 -3.35 0.87
N VAL A 98 -9.33 -4.50 0.62
CA VAL A 98 -10.00 -5.61 -0.09
C VAL A 98 -11.11 -6.26 0.74
N LYS A 99 -10.94 -6.35 2.08
CA LYS A 99 -11.99 -6.82 3.00
C LYS A 99 -13.20 -5.90 2.99
N ILE A 100 -12.99 -4.59 3.05
CA ILE A 100 -14.07 -3.60 2.97
C ILE A 100 -14.75 -3.65 1.60
N TRP A 101 -13.98 -3.89 0.53
CA TRP A 101 -14.55 -4.03 -0.81
C TRP A 101 -15.39 -5.29 -0.96
N ASN A 102 -15.13 -6.35 -0.18
CA ASN A 102 -15.77 -7.65 -0.31
C ASN A 102 -15.64 -8.25 -1.73
N HIS A 103 -14.47 -8.04 -2.37
CA HIS A 103 -14.25 -8.46 -3.75
C HIS A 103 -13.37 -9.73 -3.81
N GLU A 104 -13.98 -10.88 -4.09
CA GLU A 104 -13.32 -12.19 -4.02
C GLU A 104 -12.15 -12.35 -5.00
N GLU A 105 -12.29 -11.91 -6.26
CA GLU A 105 -11.18 -11.95 -7.23
C GLU A 105 -9.96 -11.16 -6.73
N LYS A 106 -10.19 -9.95 -6.19
CA LYS A 106 -9.13 -9.11 -5.62
C LYS A 106 -8.58 -9.67 -4.33
N ARG A 107 -9.39 -10.37 -3.53
CA ARG A 107 -8.90 -11.13 -2.38
C ARG A 107 -7.89 -12.20 -2.81
N GLN A 108 -8.20 -12.95 -3.88
CA GLN A 108 -7.28 -13.95 -4.44
C GLN A 108 -5.97 -13.31 -4.93
N GLU A 109 -6.05 -12.16 -5.60
CA GLU A 109 -4.87 -11.38 -5.99
C GLU A 109 -4.03 -10.99 -4.78
N VAL A 110 -4.64 -10.49 -3.70
CA VAL A 110 -3.93 -10.13 -2.45
C VAL A 110 -3.27 -11.35 -1.82
N CYS A 111 -3.98 -12.47 -1.71
CA CYS A 111 -3.41 -13.69 -1.15
C CYS A 111 -2.19 -14.16 -1.95
N ARG A 112 -2.31 -14.22 -3.29
CA ARG A 112 -1.20 -14.58 -4.18
C ARG A 112 -0.03 -13.61 -4.03
N TYR A 113 -0.32 -12.31 -4.03
CA TYR A 113 0.70 -11.28 -3.87
C TYR A 113 1.47 -11.45 -2.55
N ILE A 114 0.77 -11.60 -1.42
CA ILE A 114 1.41 -11.84 -0.11
C ILE A 114 2.29 -13.09 -0.14
N GLN A 115 1.80 -14.20 -0.70
CA GLN A 115 2.55 -15.45 -0.79
C GLN A 115 3.86 -15.29 -1.59
N GLU A 116 3.81 -14.53 -2.68
CA GLU A 116 4.96 -14.29 -3.56
C GLU A 116 5.96 -13.28 -2.97
N THR A 117 5.49 -12.25 -2.25
CA THR A 117 6.33 -11.11 -1.84
C THR A 117 6.75 -11.11 -0.38
N ALA A 118 6.10 -11.87 0.51
CA ALA A 118 6.40 -11.84 1.95
C ALA A 118 7.86 -12.22 2.30
N GLY A 119 8.54 -12.94 1.40
CA GLY A 119 9.95 -13.32 1.54
C GLY A 119 10.97 -12.22 1.18
N GLN A 120 10.54 -11.10 0.59
CA GLN A 120 11.44 -10.06 0.05
C GLN A 120 12.08 -9.16 1.11
N TYR A 121 11.82 -9.40 2.40
CA TYR A 121 12.27 -8.56 3.52
C TYR A 121 13.21 -9.31 4.48
N PRO A 122 14.33 -9.91 4.02
CA PRO A 122 15.21 -10.72 4.87
C PRO A 122 15.82 -9.92 6.04
N ASN A 123 15.99 -8.60 5.84
CA ASN A 123 16.52 -7.70 6.86
C ASN A 123 15.53 -7.41 7.99
N HIS A 124 14.24 -7.72 7.83
CA HIS A 124 13.21 -7.48 8.84
C HIS A 124 12.77 -8.81 9.47
N ARG A 125 13.44 -9.21 10.56
CA ARG A 125 13.18 -10.49 11.26
C ARG A 125 11.70 -10.66 11.57
N GLY A 126 11.14 -11.81 11.16
CA GLY A 126 9.74 -12.16 11.39
C GLY A 126 8.73 -11.49 10.46
N MET A 127 9.17 -10.63 9.53
CA MET A 127 8.27 -9.93 8.60
C MET A 127 7.47 -10.91 7.75
N LYS A 128 8.12 -11.92 7.16
CA LYS A 128 7.43 -12.94 6.35
C LYS A 128 6.23 -13.54 7.10
N LYS A 129 6.43 -13.98 8.35
CA LYS A 129 5.36 -14.54 9.16
C LYS A 129 4.24 -13.52 9.39
N LYS A 130 4.58 -12.30 9.79
CA LYS A 130 3.59 -11.22 10.02
C LYS A 130 2.76 -10.91 8.78
N LEU A 131 3.36 -10.92 7.60
CA LEU A 131 2.66 -10.67 6.35
C LEU A 131 1.75 -11.84 5.95
N MET A 132 2.21 -13.08 6.12
CA MET A 132 1.39 -14.26 5.93
C MET A 132 0.18 -14.28 6.88
N ASP A 133 0.37 -13.89 8.15
CA ASP A 133 -0.69 -13.81 9.16
C ASP A 133 -1.76 -12.74 8.84
N LEU A 134 -1.48 -11.77 7.94
CA LEU A 134 -2.47 -10.79 7.47
C LEU A 134 -3.40 -11.35 6.39
N MET A 135 -3.01 -12.43 5.71
CA MET A 135 -3.68 -12.92 4.51
C MET A 135 -5.17 -13.23 4.76
N PRO A 136 -6.09 -12.69 3.94
CA PRO A 136 -7.51 -13.03 4.02
C PRO A 136 -7.76 -14.40 3.39
N GLU A 137 -7.44 -15.49 4.10
CA GLU A 137 -7.53 -16.87 3.58
C GLU A 137 -8.97 -17.32 3.31
N THR A 138 -9.94 -16.84 4.11
CA THR A 138 -11.34 -17.21 3.97
C THR A 138 -11.97 -16.55 2.73
N PRO A 139 -12.69 -17.31 1.88
CA PRO A 139 -13.64 -16.81 0.89
C PRO A 139 -14.51 -15.66 1.38
N PHE A 140 -14.56 -14.61 0.58
CA PHE A 140 -15.54 -13.54 0.75
C PHE A 140 -16.87 -14.03 0.22
N GLU A 141 -17.93 -13.80 1.00
CA GLU A 141 -19.30 -14.16 0.66
C GLU A 141 -20.10 -12.91 0.29
N GLY A 142 -21.04 -13.07 -0.65
CA GLY A 142 -21.89 -11.98 -1.11
C GLY A 142 -21.24 -11.11 -2.20
N GLU A 143 -21.95 -10.05 -2.55
CA GLU A 143 -21.53 -9.15 -3.64
C GLU A 143 -20.46 -8.14 -3.16
N PRO A 144 -19.57 -7.70 -4.06
CA PRO A 144 -18.66 -6.59 -3.78
C PRO A 144 -19.43 -5.32 -3.44
N MET A 145 -18.85 -4.47 -2.59
CA MET A 145 -19.36 -3.13 -2.34
C MET A 145 -19.42 -2.36 -3.66
N ALA A 146 -20.62 -1.89 -4.00
CA ALA A 146 -20.83 -1.05 -5.18
C ALA A 146 -20.06 0.26 -5.04
N VAL A 147 -19.27 0.61 -6.06
CA VAL A 147 -18.50 1.84 -6.11
C VAL A 147 -19.15 2.81 -7.09
N THR A 148 -19.66 3.93 -6.58
CA THR A 148 -20.07 5.07 -7.39
C THR A 148 -18.85 5.92 -7.74
N ARG A 149 -18.64 6.16 -9.04
CA ARG A 149 -17.50 6.93 -9.56
C ARG A 149 -18.02 8.24 -10.16
N GLU A 150 -17.92 9.36 -9.45
CA GLU A 150 -18.19 10.65 -10.10
C GLU A 150 -16.94 11.14 -10.88
N PRO A 151 -17.11 11.84 -12.01
CA PRO A 151 -16.01 12.30 -12.87
C PRO A 151 -14.95 13.18 -12.17
N ASN A 152 -15.29 13.80 -11.03
CA ASN A 152 -14.44 14.74 -10.31
C ASN A 152 -14.06 14.26 -8.90
N ASP A 153 -14.44 13.03 -8.53
CA ASP A 153 -14.30 12.53 -7.15
C ASP A 153 -12.86 12.40 -6.69
N MET A 154 -11.91 12.12 -7.60
CA MET A 154 -10.55 11.76 -7.19
C MET A 154 -9.77 12.92 -6.57
N LYS A 155 -9.85 14.13 -7.16
CA LYS A 155 -9.27 15.35 -6.55
C LYS A 155 -9.93 15.70 -5.22
N LYS A 156 -11.25 15.48 -5.11
CA LYS A 156 -12.00 15.72 -3.86
C LYS A 156 -11.81 14.63 -2.81
N ALA A 157 -11.40 13.42 -3.19
CA ALA A 157 -11.24 12.30 -2.29
C ALA A 157 -9.95 12.41 -1.45
N LEU A 158 -8.90 12.98 -2.05
CA LEU A 158 -7.55 13.10 -1.49
C LEU A 158 -7.24 14.46 -0.85
N LEU A 159 -8.07 15.48 -1.10
CA LEU A 159 -8.10 16.79 -0.43
C LEU A 159 -9.16 16.81 0.68
#